data_AF-A0A5C6AJY7-F1
#
_entry.id   AF-A0A5C6AJY7-F1
#
_cell.length_a   1.000
_cell.length_b   1.000
_cell.length_c   1.000
_cell.angle_alpha   90.00
_cell.angle_beta   90.00
_cell.angle_gamma   90.00
#
_symmetry.space_group_name_H-M   'P 1'
#
loop_
_entity.id
_entity.type
_entity.pdbx_description
1 polymer ?
#
loop_
_entity_poly.entity_id
_entity_poly.type
_entity_poly.pdbx_seq_one_letter_code
_entity_poly.pdbx_strand_id
1 'polypeptide(L)'
;MAARSSRRDFKGKLPARLTRRRNGAVSAQLTRDARPKSRRGVAQRNESLPFSPPEDWHEPTEAGNGYRVVVQSPGAGYRHVLSAKDVRERLADLPEFFLRDLEVVQFSRMTRKKQSLPCYGMQWGPALYLYPIDESLVEHFGRAPTPDIYNESRMYGGRWHELEGGAWSLTWSESAIRDFYLNNILIHELGHLLDERNTSYVDRERYAEWFATEFGYRRTGGADARRPKRKVRRRHHAL
;
A
#
# COMPACT_ATOMS: atom_id res chain seq x y z
N MET A 1 22.52 9.06 40.09
CA MET A 1 22.13 7.67 39.78
C MET A 1 20.62 7.56 39.96
N ALA A 2 19.87 7.47 38.87
CA ALA A 2 18.42 7.28 38.91
C ALA A 2 18.07 6.13 37.95
N ALA A 3 17.33 5.15 38.49
CA ALA A 3 17.04 3.87 37.87
C ALA A 3 16.22 4.04 36.57
N ARG A 4 16.72 3.44 35.49
CA ARG A 4 15.98 3.29 34.23
C ARG A 4 14.86 2.27 34.46
N SER A 5 13.62 2.74 34.33
CA SER A 5 12.42 1.91 34.35
C SER A 5 12.52 0.82 33.28
N SER A 6 12.43 -0.43 33.73
CA SER A 6 12.46 -1.64 32.91
C SER A 6 11.30 -1.62 31.91
N ARG A 7 11.59 -1.39 30.62
CA ARG A 7 10.63 -1.64 29.54
C ARG A 7 10.56 -3.15 29.32
N ARG A 8 9.34 -3.66 29.48
CA ARG A 8 9.00 -5.08 29.50
C ARG A 8 9.26 -5.72 28.14
N ASP A 9 9.97 -6.84 28.20
CA ASP A 9 10.02 -7.97 27.28
C ASP A 9 9.19 -7.86 26.00
N PHE A 10 9.91 -7.64 24.90
CA PHE A 10 9.44 -7.88 23.54
C PHE A 10 9.22 -9.39 23.35
N LYS A 11 8.11 -9.93 23.86
CA LYS A 11 7.68 -11.29 23.53
C LYS A 11 7.26 -11.30 22.06
N GLY A 12 8.15 -11.84 21.21
CA GLY A 12 7.91 -12.07 19.79
C GLY A 12 6.52 -12.69 19.56
N LYS A 13 5.63 -11.90 18.98
CA LYS A 13 4.31 -12.37 18.53
C LYS A 13 4.47 -12.84 17.08
N LEU A 14 4.46 -14.15 16.90
CA LEU A 14 4.36 -14.84 15.61
C LEU A 14 3.24 -14.21 14.75
N PRO A 15 3.41 -14.07 13.42
CA PRO A 15 2.32 -13.72 12.53
C PRO A 15 1.32 -14.87 12.52
N ALA A 16 0.21 -14.70 13.24
CA ALA A 16 -0.96 -15.53 13.06
C ALA A 16 -1.51 -15.28 11.65
N ARG A 17 -1.21 -16.25 10.79
CA ARG A 17 -1.67 -16.44 9.43
C ARG A 17 -3.08 -15.89 9.18
N LEU A 18 -3.19 -15.17 8.07
CA LEU A 18 -4.41 -15.00 7.29
C LEU A 18 -5.19 -16.32 7.17
N THR A 19 -6.52 -16.21 7.29
CA THR A 19 -7.57 -17.19 6.98
C THR A 19 -7.76 -18.39 7.93
N ARG A 20 -8.70 -18.23 8.87
CA ARG A 20 -9.61 -19.30 9.25
C ARG A 20 -11.03 -18.73 9.48
N ARG A 21 -11.75 -18.45 8.39
CA ARG A 21 -13.20 -18.65 8.40
C ARG A 21 -13.44 -20.14 8.16
N ARG A 22 -14.25 -20.74 9.04
CA ARG A 22 -14.60 -22.15 9.14
C ARG A 22 -14.94 -22.78 7.77
N ASN A 23 -14.19 -23.80 7.36
CA ASN A 23 -14.69 -24.84 6.47
C ASN A 23 -15.23 -25.96 7.36
N GLY A 24 -16.55 -25.97 7.56
CA GLY A 24 -17.29 -27.15 7.98
C GLY A 24 -18.07 -27.64 6.77
N ALA A 25 -17.66 -28.78 6.21
CA ALA A 25 -18.34 -29.58 5.20
C ALA A 25 -18.76 -28.86 3.90
N VAL A 26 -17.91 -28.91 2.86
CA VAL A 26 -18.40 -29.17 1.50
C VAL A 26 -17.38 -30.06 0.79
N SER A 27 -17.74 -31.33 0.74
CA SER A 27 -17.24 -32.37 -0.15
C SER A 27 -17.29 -31.96 -1.62
N ALA A 28 -16.32 -32.46 -2.38
CA ALA A 28 -16.28 -32.62 -3.83
C ALA A 28 -17.54 -32.22 -4.62
N GLN A 29 -17.38 -31.24 -5.50
CA GLN A 29 -17.98 -31.29 -6.84
C GLN A 29 -17.16 -30.41 -7.79
N LEU A 30 -16.39 -31.09 -8.64
CA LEU A 30 -15.82 -30.56 -9.87
C LEU A 30 -16.98 -30.11 -10.76
N THR A 31 -17.20 -28.80 -10.88
CA THR A 31 -17.99 -28.23 -11.97
C THR A 31 -17.07 -27.44 -12.90
N ARG A 32 -16.98 -27.99 -14.12
CA ARG A 32 -16.48 -27.35 -15.33
C ARG A 32 -17.34 -26.11 -15.59
N ASP A 33 -16.81 -24.91 -15.36
CA ASP A 33 -17.28 -23.71 -16.05
C ASP A 33 -16.16 -22.67 -16.12
N ALA A 34 -15.77 -22.38 -17.36
CA ALA A 34 -14.69 -21.49 -17.73
C ALA A 34 -15.11 -20.03 -17.54
N ARG A 35 -14.48 -19.32 -16.58
CA ARG A 35 -14.38 -17.85 -16.59
C ARG A 35 -12.97 -17.42 -16.11
N PRO A 36 -12.21 -16.63 -16.89
CA PRO A 36 -10.85 -16.21 -16.52
C PRO A 36 -10.85 -15.21 -15.35
N LYS A 37 -9.83 -15.29 -14.48
CA LYS A 37 -9.69 -14.54 -13.22
C LYS A 37 -8.63 -13.42 -13.36
N SER A 38 -9.03 -12.14 -13.51
CA SER A 38 -8.24 -10.84 -13.46
C SER A 38 -6.93 -10.76 -14.29
N ARG A 39 -6.40 -9.65 -14.83
CA ARG A 39 -4.99 -9.68 -15.39
C ARG A 39 -3.88 -9.77 -14.36
N ARG A 40 -4.20 -9.72 -13.06
CA ARG A 40 -3.37 -10.29 -11.98
C ARG A 40 -3.45 -11.84 -11.89
N GLY A 41 -4.33 -12.48 -12.66
CA GLY A 41 -4.44 -13.92 -12.94
C GLY A 41 -4.74 -14.29 -14.41
N VAL A 42 -4.50 -13.38 -15.37
CA VAL A 42 -4.72 -13.48 -16.83
C VAL A 42 -3.46 -13.05 -17.59
N ALA A 43 -2.51 -12.34 -16.96
CA ALA A 43 -1.12 -12.44 -17.44
C ALA A 43 -0.65 -13.89 -17.26
N GLN A 44 0.15 -14.42 -18.21
CA GLN A 44 0.85 -15.68 -17.98
C GLN A 44 1.47 -15.60 -16.60
N ARG A 45 1.14 -16.56 -15.72
CA ARG A 45 1.83 -16.69 -14.43
C ARG A 45 3.32 -16.63 -14.75
N ASN A 46 4.01 -15.61 -14.27
CA ASN A 46 5.45 -15.61 -14.42
C ASN A 46 5.98 -16.61 -13.39
N GLU A 47 6.05 -17.87 -13.79
CA GLU A 47 6.45 -19.01 -12.96
C GLU A 47 7.87 -18.83 -12.39
N SER A 48 8.67 -17.96 -13.02
CA SER A 48 10.02 -17.61 -12.59
C SER A 48 10.09 -16.69 -11.37
N LEU A 49 9.00 -16.01 -10.98
CA LEU A 49 9.02 -15.18 -9.77
C LEU A 49 9.08 -16.05 -8.50
N PRO A 50 9.69 -15.61 -7.39
CA PRO A 50 9.64 -16.35 -6.13
C PRO A 50 8.20 -16.43 -5.58
N PHE A 51 7.83 -17.59 -5.02
CA PHE A 51 6.47 -17.85 -4.50
C PHE A 51 6.19 -17.13 -3.17
N SER A 52 7.13 -17.21 -2.23
CA SER A 52 7.13 -16.43 -0.99
C SER A 52 7.95 -15.15 -1.18
N PRO A 53 7.62 -14.06 -0.47
CA PRO A 53 8.45 -12.86 -0.50
C PRO A 53 9.89 -13.19 -0.11
N PRO A 54 10.90 -12.84 -0.94
CA PRO A 54 12.28 -12.76 -0.50
C PRO A 54 12.43 -11.46 0.29
N GLU A 55 11.62 -11.30 1.33
CA GLU A 55 11.85 -10.24 2.29
C GLU A 55 13.13 -10.64 3.02
N ASP A 56 14.20 -9.85 2.81
CA ASP A 56 15.26 -9.77 3.80
C ASP A 56 14.55 -9.25 5.06
N TRP A 57 14.13 -10.16 5.92
CA TRP A 57 13.45 -9.79 7.17
C TRP A 57 14.45 -9.00 7.98
N HIS A 58 14.23 -7.70 8.11
CA HIS A 58 15.04 -6.87 8.97
C HIS A 58 14.53 -7.07 10.40
N GLU A 59 15.27 -7.87 11.17
CA GLU A 59 15.04 -7.96 12.61
C GLU A 59 15.26 -6.58 13.25
N PRO A 60 14.44 -6.19 14.23
CA PRO A 60 14.60 -4.93 14.94
C PRO A 60 16.02 -4.78 15.48
N THR A 61 16.66 -3.69 15.12
CA THR A 61 17.94 -3.24 15.65
C THR A 61 17.66 -2.05 16.56
N GLU A 62 17.83 -2.22 17.88
CA GLU A 62 17.65 -1.13 18.87
C GLU A 62 18.72 -0.02 18.75
N ALA A 63 19.39 0.11 17.60
CA ALA A 63 20.50 1.00 17.34
C ALA A 63 20.10 2.49 17.31
N GLY A 64 18.82 2.82 17.18
CA GLY A 64 18.29 4.17 17.44
C GLY A 64 18.80 5.31 16.54
N ASN A 65 19.47 5.01 15.42
CA ASN A 65 20.13 6.01 14.55
C ASN A 65 19.24 6.48 13.38
N GLY A 66 17.92 6.50 13.56
CA GLY A 66 16.95 6.77 12.50
C GLY A 66 16.76 5.60 11.53
N TYR A 67 15.96 5.81 10.48
CA TYR A 67 15.65 4.77 9.52
C TYR A 67 16.59 4.77 8.31
N ARG A 68 16.78 3.60 7.72
CA ARG A 68 17.45 3.44 6.40
C ARG A 68 16.43 3.06 5.32
N VAL A 69 16.76 3.41 4.08
CA VAL A 69 15.95 3.00 2.92
C VAL A 69 16.71 1.95 2.12
N VAL A 70 16.10 0.79 1.95
CA VAL A 70 16.64 -0.33 1.16
C VAL A 70 15.87 -0.42 -0.15
N VAL A 71 16.56 -0.56 -1.27
CA VAL A 71 15.93 -0.64 -2.59
C VAL A 71 16.30 -1.94 -3.27
N GLN A 72 15.33 -2.85 -3.41
CA GLN A 72 15.45 -4.04 -4.23
C GLN A 72 14.97 -3.75 -5.66
N SER A 73 15.44 -4.55 -6.63
CA SER A 73 14.90 -4.53 -7.99
C SER A 73 13.41 -4.89 -7.96
N PRO A 74 12.53 -4.14 -8.67
CA PRO A 74 11.09 -4.41 -8.69
C PRO A 74 10.74 -5.76 -9.35
N GLY A 75 11.61 -6.27 -10.23
CA GLY A 75 11.36 -7.43 -11.07
C GLY A 75 10.84 -7.07 -12.47
N ALA A 76 10.89 -8.01 -13.41
CA ALA A 76 10.47 -7.78 -14.79
C ALA A 76 8.97 -7.48 -14.90
N GLY A 77 8.60 -6.46 -15.67
CA GLY A 77 7.21 -5.99 -15.83
C GLY A 77 6.69 -5.11 -14.68
N TYR A 78 7.56 -4.77 -13.72
CA TYR A 78 7.20 -4.00 -12.54
C TYR A 78 8.15 -2.81 -12.34
N ARG A 79 7.63 -1.74 -11.74
CA ARG A 79 8.42 -0.57 -11.39
C ARG A 79 8.09 -0.05 -9.99
N HIS A 80 9.11 0.47 -9.32
CA HIS A 80 8.92 1.35 -8.18
C HIS A 80 8.50 2.72 -8.69
N VAL A 81 7.39 3.24 -8.19
CA VAL A 81 6.90 4.58 -8.57
C VAL A 81 7.61 5.68 -7.79
N LEU A 82 8.19 5.33 -6.64
CA LEU A 82 8.94 6.23 -5.77
C LEU A 82 10.44 5.95 -5.84
N SER A 83 11.22 6.97 -5.53
CA SER A 83 12.63 6.89 -5.20
C SER A 83 12.84 6.96 -3.69
N ALA A 84 14.03 6.54 -3.25
CA ALA A 84 14.40 6.64 -1.85
C ALA A 84 14.45 8.11 -1.36
N LYS A 85 14.67 9.06 -2.28
CA LYS A 85 14.62 10.50 -2.00
C LYS A 85 13.18 10.96 -1.73
N ASP A 86 12.23 10.55 -2.57
CA ASP A 86 10.81 10.91 -2.42
C ASP A 86 10.28 10.53 -1.02
N VAL A 87 10.63 9.33 -0.54
CA VAL A 87 10.24 8.86 0.80
C VAL A 87 10.89 9.70 1.89
N ARG A 88 12.18 10.03 1.75
CA ARG A 88 12.89 10.82 2.77
C ARG A 88 12.32 12.22 2.91
N GLU A 89 12.13 12.89 1.78
CA GLU A 89 11.51 14.22 1.75
C GLU A 89 10.13 14.17 2.38
N ARG A 90 9.32 13.18 2.01
CA ARG A 90 7.98 13.08 2.53
C ARG A 90 7.93 12.79 4.03
N LEU A 91 8.77 11.90 4.54
CA LEU A 91 8.83 11.58 5.97
C LEU A 91 9.41 12.75 6.78
N ALA A 92 10.32 13.55 6.21
CA ALA A 92 10.86 14.75 6.86
C ALA A 92 9.80 15.83 7.12
N ASP A 93 8.70 15.85 6.35
CA ASP A 93 7.56 16.75 6.57
C ASP A 93 6.69 16.36 7.78
N LEU A 94 6.90 15.15 8.33
CA LEU A 94 6.18 14.65 9.50
C LEU A 94 6.91 15.01 10.80
N PRO A 95 6.20 15.10 11.93
CA PRO A 95 6.83 15.23 13.23
C PRO A 95 7.85 14.11 13.48
N GLU A 96 9.06 14.46 13.91
CA GLU A 96 10.18 13.54 14.11
C GLU A 96 9.82 12.35 15.02
N PHE A 97 8.96 12.57 16.02
CA PHE A 97 8.54 11.52 16.94
C PHE A 97 7.74 10.40 16.28
N PHE A 98 7.12 10.62 15.12
CA PHE A 98 6.48 9.56 14.33
C PHE A 98 7.47 8.59 13.72
N LEU A 99 8.74 8.98 13.58
CA LEU A 99 9.77 8.18 12.91
C LEU A 99 10.69 7.46 13.91
N ARG A 100 10.46 7.63 15.21
CA ARG A 100 11.35 7.15 16.27
C ARG A 100 11.56 5.65 16.24
N ASP A 101 10.48 4.91 16.02
CA ASP A 101 10.48 3.44 16.03
C ASP A 101 10.53 2.87 14.60
N LEU A 102 10.72 3.72 13.59
CA LEU A 102 10.94 3.32 12.21
C LEU A 102 12.43 3.03 12.01
N GLU A 103 12.75 1.83 11.55
CA GLU A 103 14.13 1.43 11.27
C GLU A 103 14.40 1.22 9.79
N VAL A 104 13.42 0.71 9.05
CA VAL A 104 13.62 0.38 7.62
C VAL A 104 12.40 0.78 6.79
N VAL A 105 12.66 1.44 5.66
CA VAL A 105 11.71 1.48 4.55
C VAL A 105 12.31 0.71 3.38
N GLN A 106 11.65 -0.38 2.96
CA GLN A 106 12.13 -1.22 1.88
C GLN A 106 11.26 -1.12 0.64
N PHE A 107 11.88 -0.83 -0.50
CA PHE A 107 11.26 -1.03 -1.81
C PHE A 107 11.47 -2.48 -2.20
N SER A 108 10.41 -3.26 -2.10
CA SER A 108 10.47 -4.73 -2.19
C SER A 108 10.32 -5.22 -3.61
N ARG A 109 10.78 -6.43 -3.91
CA ARG A 109 10.52 -7.05 -5.22
C ARG A 109 9.09 -7.57 -5.34
N MET A 110 8.52 -7.57 -6.55
CA MET A 110 7.24 -8.24 -6.82
C MET A 110 7.34 -9.76 -6.65
N THR A 111 6.28 -10.37 -6.12
CA THR A 111 6.21 -11.83 -5.86
C THR A 111 4.92 -12.42 -6.39
N ARG A 112 4.88 -13.74 -6.65
CA ARG A 112 3.65 -14.43 -7.11
C ARG A 112 2.49 -14.25 -6.12
N LYS A 113 2.78 -14.23 -4.81
CA LYS A 113 1.76 -14.01 -3.78
C LYS A 113 1.17 -12.60 -3.87
N LYS A 114 2.01 -11.57 -4.03
CA LYS A 114 1.58 -10.17 -4.13
C LYS A 114 0.99 -9.81 -5.51
N GLN A 115 1.27 -10.60 -6.55
CA GLN A 115 0.50 -10.53 -7.80
C GLN A 115 -0.96 -10.93 -7.60
N SER A 116 -1.27 -11.87 -6.70
CA SER A 116 -2.63 -12.36 -6.51
C SER A 116 -3.50 -11.50 -5.58
N LEU A 117 -2.89 -10.57 -4.83
CA LEU A 117 -3.56 -9.73 -3.84
C LEU A 117 -3.14 -8.26 -4.02
N PRO A 118 -4.07 -7.32 -4.28
CA PRO A 118 -3.71 -5.90 -4.39
C PRO A 118 -3.22 -5.39 -3.02
N CYS A 119 -1.91 -5.28 -2.87
CA CYS A 119 -1.24 -4.88 -1.64
C CYS A 119 0.00 -4.08 -2.06
N TYR A 120 -0.07 -2.77 -1.88
CA TYR A 120 0.98 -1.82 -2.28
C TYR A 120 1.97 -1.53 -1.14
N GLY A 121 1.56 -1.77 0.10
CA GLY A 121 2.34 -1.57 1.30
C GLY A 121 2.19 -2.73 2.27
N MET A 122 3.10 -2.84 3.22
CA MET A 122 2.98 -3.69 4.40
C MET A 122 3.88 -3.16 5.51
N GLN A 123 3.34 -3.02 6.71
CA GLN A 123 4.10 -2.82 7.93
C GLN A 123 4.41 -4.17 8.60
N TRP A 124 5.67 -4.36 9.01
CA TRP A 124 6.08 -5.48 9.84
C TRP A 124 7.20 -5.10 10.79
N GLY A 125 6.97 -5.25 12.10
CA GLY A 125 7.92 -4.77 13.11
C GLY A 125 8.23 -3.28 12.91
N PRO A 126 9.48 -2.84 13.03
CA PRO A 126 9.87 -1.44 12.79
C PRO A 126 10.09 -1.13 11.30
N ALA A 127 9.62 -1.97 10.38
CA ALA A 127 9.86 -1.84 8.95
C ALA A 127 8.58 -1.62 8.13
N LEU A 128 8.69 -0.78 7.10
CA LEU A 128 7.66 -0.56 6.09
C LEU A 128 8.14 -1.11 4.75
N TYR A 129 7.31 -1.88 4.07
CA TYR A 129 7.60 -2.49 2.78
C TYR A 129 6.68 -1.89 1.73
N LEU A 130 7.26 -1.25 0.70
CA LEU A 130 6.53 -0.72 -0.45
C LEU A 130 6.74 -1.66 -1.64
N TYR A 131 5.64 -2.12 -2.25
CA TYR A 131 5.65 -3.04 -3.38
C TYR A 131 5.54 -2.29 -4.71
N PRO A 132 6.17 -2.78 -5.78
CA PRO A 132 6.14 -2.13 -7.07
C PRO A 132 4.78 -2.36 -7.72
N ILE A 133 4.47 -1.56 -8.75
CA ILE A 133 3.27 -1.69 -9.57
C ILE A 133 3.64 -2.17 -10.97
N ASP A 134 2.66 -2.67 -11.71
CA ASP A 134 2.77 -2.96 -13.13
C ASP A 134 3.31 -1.74 -13.89
N GLU A 135 4.30 -1.94 -14.76
CA GLU A 135 4.96 -0.84 -15.49
C GLU A 135 4.01 -0.04 -16.38
N SER A 136 2.90 -0.65 -16.81
CA SER A 136 1.84 0.01 -17.58
C SER A 136 1.00 0.99 -16.75
N LEU A 137 1.10 0.95 -15.41
CA LEU A 137 0.24 1.69 -14.48
C LEU A 137 -1.25 1.36 -14.63
N VAL A 138 -1.56 0.20 -15.20
CA VAL A 138 -2.92 -0.34 -15.32
C VAL A 138 -3.03 -1.61 -14.51
N GLU A 139 -4.02 -1.67 -13.64
CA GLU A 139 -4.30 -2.82 -12.81
C GLU A 139 -5.64 -3.43 -13.16
N HIS A 140 -5.71 -4.75 -13.19
CA HIS A 140 -6.90 -5.46 -13.63
C HIS A 140 -7.50 -6.33 -12.52
N PHE A 141 -8.82 -6.31 -12.44
CA PHE A 141 -9.62 -6.93 -11.40
C PHE A 141 -10.71 -7.79 -12.04
N GLY A 142 -10.96 -8.97 -11.50
CA GLY A 142 -11.99 -9.89 -12.02
C GLY A 142 -13.40 -9.58 -11.53
N ARG A 143 -13.55 -8.53 -10.72
CA ARG A 143 -14.81 -8.09 -10.13
C ARG A 143 -14.73 -6.58 -9.87
N ALA A 144 -15.89 -5.96 -9.67
CA ALA A 144 -15.97 -4.57 -9.26
C ALA A 144 -15.18 -4.32 -7.95
N PRO A 145 -14.53 -3.16 -7.81
CA PRO A 145 -13.93 -2.75 -6.54
C PRO A 145 -15.01 -2.56 -5.47
N THR A 146 -14.62 -2.68 -4.20
CA THR A 146 -15.49 -2.22 -3.11
C THR A 146 -15.63 -0.69 -3.15
N PRO A 147 -16.70 -0.12 -2.58
CA PRO A 147 -16.87 1.33 -2.52
C PRO A 147 -15.66 2.05 -1.90
N ASP A 148 -15.04 1.48 -0.87
CA ASP A 148 -13.90 2.08 -0.19
C ASP A 148 -12.68 2.17 -1.13
N ILE A 149 -12.30 1.06 -1.77
CA ILE A 149 -11.20 1.02 -2.75
C ILE A 149 -11.49 1.97 -3.93
N TYR A 150 -12.74 1.99 -4.40
CA TYR A 150 -13.15 2.85 -5.50
C TYR A 150 -12.97 4.34 -5.14
N ASN A 151 -13.47 4.74 -3.98
CA ASN A 151 -13.42 6.12 -3.51
C ASN A 151 -11.99 6.56 -3.19
N GLU A 152 -11.26 5.75 -2.43
CA GLU A 152 -9.88 6.01 -2.03
C GLU A 152 -8.99 6.24 -3.27
N SER A 153 -8.99 5.31 -4.22
CA SER A 153 -8.19 5.46 -5.43
C SER A 153 -8.61 6.68 -6.27
N ARG A 154 -9.90 7.00 -6.36
CA ARG A 154 -10.37 8.23 -7.04
C ARG A 154 -9.92 9.51 -6.34
N MET A 155 -9.83 9.53 -5.01
CA MET A 155 -9.35 10.70 -4.26
C MET A 155 -7.96 11.13 -4.73
N TYR A 156 -7.13 10.18 -5.17
CA TYR A 156 -5.78 10.41 -5.67
C TYR A 156 -5.69 10.44 -7.21
N GLY A 157 -6.83 10.42 -7.91
CA GLY A 157 -6.89 10.55 -9.37
C GLY A 157 -6.86 9.22 -10.15
N GLY A 158 -6.98 8.08 -9.47
CA GLY A 158 -7.18 6.78 -10.09
C GLY A 158 -8.48 6.74 -10.91
N ARG A 159 -8.42 6.11 -12.08
CA ARG A 159 -9.55 6.02 -13.02
C ARG A 159 -10.00 4.58 -13.19
N TRP A 160 -11.23 4.30 -12.78
CA TRP A 160 -11.86 2.99 -12.95
C TRP A 160 -12.60 2.89 -14.26
N HIS A 161 -12.43 1.75 -14.92
CA HIS A 161 -13.13 1.38 -16.15
C HIS A 161 -13.70 -0.03 -15.99
N GLU A 162 -14.99 -0.17 -16.23
CA GLU A 162 -15.62 -1.47 -16.43
C GLU A 162 -15.19 -2.03 -17.78
N LEU A 163 -14.89 -3.33 -17.82
CA LEU A 163 -14.48 -4.08 -18.99
C LEU A 163 -15.53 -5.16 -19.28
N GLU A 164 -15.45 -5.75 -20.48
CA GLU A 164 -16.30 -6.88 -20.85
C GLU A 164 -16.20 -8.05 -19.86
N GLY A 165 -17.32 -8.76 -19.66
CA GLY A 165 -17.37 -9.93 -18.78
C GLY A 165 -17.38 -9.60 -17.27
N GLY A 166 -17.67 -8.35 -16.88
CA GLY A 166 -17.72 -7.92 -15.47
C GLY A 166 -16.34 -7.74 -14.83
N ALA A 167 -15.29 -7.70 -15.66
CA ALA A 167 -13.95 -7.34 -15.25
C ALA A 167 -13.83 -5.82 -15.10
N TRP A 168 -12.83 -5.38 -14.34
CA TRP A 168 -12.58 -3.96 -14.07
C TRP A 168 -11.09 -3.66 -14.25
N SER A 169 -10.78 -2.42 -14.60
CA SER A 169 -9.41 -1.92 -14.57
C SER A 169 -9.31 -0.58 -13.86
N LEU A 170 -8.17 -0.36 -13.23
CA LEU A 170 -7.77 0.89 -12.59
C LEU A 170 -6.55 1.42 -13.33
N THR A 171 -6.66 2.62 -13.90
CA THR A 171 -5.57 3.30 -14.60
C THR A 171 -5.07 4.48 -13.78
N TRP A 172 -3.75 4.61 -13.69
CA TRP A 172 -3.09 5.72 -13.02
C TRP A 172 -2.27 6.56 -13.99
N SER A 173 -2.25 7.87 -13.77
CA SER A 173 -1.13 8.69 -14.26
C SER A 173 0.06 8.52 -13.33
N GLU A 174 1.27 8.78 -13.84
CA GLU A 174 2.50 8.73 -13.04
C GLU A 174 2.44 9.68 -11.82
N SER A 175 1.86 10.87 -11.98
CA SER A 175 1.66 11.79 -10.87
C SER A 175 0.67 11.26 -9.82
N ALA A 176 -0.44 10.66 -10.25
CA ALA A 176 -1.49 10.15 -9.37
C ALA A 176 -1.00 8.96 -8.55
N ILE A 177 -0.30 8.01 -9.17
CA ILE A 177 0.22 6.85 -8.45
C ILE A 177 1.35 7.23 -7.49
N ARG A 178 2.21 8.19 -7.85
CA ARG A 178 3.24 8.72 -6.95
C ARG A 178 2.63 9.37 -5.72
N ASP A 179 1.60 10.20 -5.93
CA ASP A 179 0.84 10.84 -4.87
C ASP A 179 0.13 9.81 -3.97
N PHE A 180 -0.54 8.83 -4.56
CA PHE A 180 -1.18 7.73 -3.83
C PHE A 180 -0.18 6.94 -2.97
N TYR A 181 0.99 6.60 -3.52
CA TYR A 181 2.02 5.88 -2.77
C TYR A 181 2.60 6.71 -1.61
N LEU A 182 2.90 8.00 -1.84
CA LEU A 182 3.50 8.86 -0.81
C LEU A 182 2.53 9.26 0.28
N ASN A 183 1.29 9.57 -0.11
CA ASN A 183 0.34 10.24 0.77
C ASN A 183 -0.79 9.32 1.25
N ASN A 184 -0.96 8.15 0.63
CA ASN A 184 -1.84 7.13 1.16
C ASN A 184 -1.03 5.97 1.73
N ILE A 185 -0.38 5.19 0.86
CA ILE A 185 0.22 3.90 1.24
C ILE A 185 1.30 4.09 2.31
N LEU A 186 2.32 4.93 2.06
CA LEU A 186 3.42 5.14 3.01
C LEU A 186 2.91 5.61 4.39
N ILE A 187 1.95 6.53 4.40
CA ILE A 187 1.41 7.11 5.64
C ILE A 187 0.52 6.09 6.36
N HIS A 188 -0.25 5.29 5.63
CA HIS A 188 -1.05 4.18 6.18
C HIS A 188 -0.16 3.16 6.89
N GLU A 189 0.89 2.69 6.23
CA GLU A 189 1.82 1.72 6.83
C GLU A 189 2.54 2.31 8.05
N LEU A 190 2.90 3.60 8.01
CA LEU A 190 3.42 4.29 9.18
C LEU A 190 2.39 4.38 10.32
N GLY A 191 1.11 4.57 9.99
CA GLY A 191 0.01 4.51 10.95
C GLY A 191 -0.07 3.16 11.66
N HIS A 192 0.12 2.05 10.95
CA HIS A 192 0.19 0.73 11.57
C HIS A 192 1.34 0.57 12.56
N LEU A 193 2.48 1.22 12.30
CA LEU A 193 3.64 1.22 13.20
C LEU A 193 3.34 2.00 14.49
N LEU A 194 2.66 3.13 14.37
CA LEU A 194 2.34 4.04 15.48
C LEU A 194 1.15 3.59 16.34
N ASP A 195 0.36 2.62 15.86
CA ASP A 195 -0.78 2.11 16.62
C ASP A 195 -0.34 1.14 17.73
N GLU A 196 -0.02 1.70 18.88
CA GLU A 196 0.33 0.96 20.10
C GLU A 196 -0.89 0.51 20.93
N ARG A 197 -2.09 0.99 20.60
CA ARG A 197 -3.27 0.88 21.48
C ARG A 197 -4.24 -0.19 21.02
N ASN A 198 -4.43 -0.33 19.72
CA ASN A 198 -5.40 -1.28 19.19
C ASN A 198 -4.77 -2.66 19.01
N THR A 199 -5.51 -3.69 19.43
CA THR A 199 -5.11 -5.09 19.27
C THR A 199 -5.98 -5.84 18.27
N SER A 200 -7.17 -5.32 17.97
CA SER A 200 -8.06 -5.88 16.96
C SER A 200 -7.61 -5.43 15.56
N TYR A 201 -7.73 -6.33 14.58
CA TYR A 201 -7.40 -6.00 13.19
C TYR A 201 -8.21 -4.80 12.67
N VAL A 202 -9.52 -4.80 12.93
CA VAL A 202 -10.43 -3.76 12.42
C VAL A 202 -10.06 -2.38 12.94
N ASP A 203 -9.74 -2.28 14.23
CA ASP A 203 -9.41 -0.97 14.82
C ASP A 203 -8.03 -0.47 14.37
N ARG A 204 -7.07 -1.39 14.13
CA ARG A 204 -5.76 -1.05 13.55
C ARG A 204 -5.86 -0.53 12.12
N GLU A 205 -6.71 -1.14 11.29
CA GLU A 205 -6.97 -0.64 9.94
C GLU A 205 -7.61 0.75 9.98
N ARG A 206 -8.63 0.95 10.84
CA ARG A 206 -9.28 2.26 10.99
C ARG A 206 -8.31 3.35 11.44
N TYR A 207 -7.39 3.04 12.36
CA TYR A 207 -6.38 3.98 12.79
C TYR A 207 -5.46 4.37 11.64
N ALA A 208 -4.97 3.39 10.89
CA ALA A 208 -4.09 3.62 9.75
C ALA A 208 -4.78 4.41 8.61
N GLU A 209 -6.04 4.09 8.30
CA GLU A 209 -6.87 4.84 7.34
C GLU A 209 -7.07 6.31 7.77
N TRP A 210 -7.39 6.53 9.06
CA TRP A 210 -7.50 7.87 9.61
C TRP A 210 -6.17 8.63 9.53
N PHE A 211 -5.07 7.96 9.89
CA PHE A 211 -3.73 8.55 9.90
C PHE A 211 -3.29 8.95 8.48
N ALA A 212 -3.53 8.09 7.48
CA ALA A 212 -3.31 8.38 6.06
C ALA A 212 -4.19 9.53 5.56
N THR A 213 -5.45 9.59 5.98
CA THR A 213 -6.34 10.69 5.61
C THR A 213 -5.86 12.03 6.19
N GLU A 214 -5.48 12.04 7.47
CA GLU A 214 -5.12 13.26 8.19
C GLU A 214 -3.73 13.77 7.79
N PHE A 215 -2.71 12.92 7.95
CA PHE A 215 -1.32 13.31 7.74
C PHE A 215 -0.87 13.15 6.29
N GLY A 216 -1.64 12.43 5.47
CA GLY A 216 -1.37 12.23 4.05
C GLY A 216 -2.26 13.09 3.16
N TYR A 217 -3.53 12.70 2.98
CA TYR A 217 -4.44 13.34 2.04
C TYR A 217 -4.69 14.83 2.36
N ARG A 218 -5.17 15.14 3.57
CA ARG A 218 -5.52 16.51 3.98
C ARG A 218 -4.30 17.40 4.09
N ARG A 219 -3.21 16.89 4.69
CA ARG A 219 -1.95 17.63 4.85
C ARG A 219 -1.35 18.08 3.53
N THR A 220 -1.58 17.33 2.45
CA THR A 220 -1.12 17.66 1.09
C THR A 220 -2.15 18.44 0.26
N GLY A 221 -3.13 19.07 0.91
CA GLY A 221 -4.12 19.95 0.27
C GLY A 221 -5.37 19.26 -0.26
N GLY A 222 -5.56 17.98 0.07
CA GLY A 222 -6.80 17.23 -0.18
C GLY A 222 -7.28 17.30 -1.62
N ALA A 223 -8.59 17.54 -1.79
CA ALA A 223 -9.22 17.60 -3.10
C ALA A 223 -8.75 18.81 -3.93
N ASP A 224 -8.45 19.94 -3.28
CA ASP A 224 -8.07 21.17 -3.97
C ASP A 224 -6.72 21.06 -4.66
N ALA A 225 -5.75 20.42 -4.02
CA ALA A 225 -4.43 20.15 -4.62
C ALA A 225 -4.51 19.23 -5.85
N ARG A 226 -5.55 18.38 -5.91
CA ARG A 226 -5.73 17.35 -6.94
C ARG A 226 -6.75 17.76 -8.01
N ARG A 227 -7.38 18.93 -7.85
CA ARG A 227 -8.33 19.46 -8.81
C ARG A 227 -7.59 19.98 -10.04
N PRO A 228 -7.94 19.54 -11.26
CA PRO A 228 -7.34 20.11 -12.46
C PRO A 228 -7.65 21.61 -12.51
N LYS A 229 -6.61 22.46 -12.69
CA LYS A 229 -6.77 23.91 -12.82
C LYS A 229 -7.78 24.21 -13.92
N ARG A 230 -8.97 24.69 -13.55
CA ARG A 230 -9.99 25.14 -14.52
C ARG A 230 -9.36 26.27 -15.32
N LYS A 231 -9.18 26.11 -16.64
CA LYS A 231 -8.88 27.26 -17.52
C LYS A 231 -10.03 28.26 -17.34
N VAL A 232 -9.76 29.38 -16.68
CA VAL A 232 -10.72 30.48 -16.54
C VAL A 232 -10.91 31.06 -17.93
N ARG A 233 -11.98 30.64 -18.64
CA ARG A 233 -12.43 31.37 -19.83
C ARG A 233 -13.00 32.70 -19.34
N ARG A 234 -12.21 33.77 -19.41
CA ARG A 234 -12.72 35.13 -19.27
C ARG A 234 -13.78 35.32 -20.36
N ARG A 235 -15.04 35.45 -19.97
CA ARG A 235 -16.09 35.89 -20.89
C ARG A 235 -15.86 37.37 -21.10
N HIS A 236 -15.35 37.76 -22.27
CA HIS A 236 -15.39 39.15 -22.68
C HIS A 236 -16.87 39.51 -22.88
N HIS A 237 -17.38 40.42 -22.06
CA HIS A 237 -18.63 41.12 -22.38
C HIS A 237 -18.32 41.97 -23.61
N ALA A 238 -18.88 41.58 -24.75
CA ALA A 238 -18.99 42.48 -25.90
C ALA A 238 -20.01 43.55 -25.52
N LEU A 239 -19.59 44.82 -25.63
CA LEU A 239 -20.45 46.00 -25.56
C LEU A 239 -21.30 46.11 -26.83
#